data_AF-A0A3N5ED43-F1
#
_entry.id   AF-A0A3N5ED43-F1
#
_cell.length_a   1.000
_cell.length_b   1.000
_cell.length_c   1.000
_cell.angle_alpha   90.00
_cell.angle_beta   90.00
_cell.angle_gamma   90.00
#
_symmetry.space_group_name_H-M   'P 1'
#
loop_
_entity.id
_entity.type
_entity.pdbx_description
1 polymer ?
#
loop_
_entity_poly.entity_id
_entity_poly.type
_entity_poly.pdbx_seq_one_letter_code
_entity_poly.pdbx_strand_id
1 'polypeptide(L)'
;MSVERLIGAGLLAVTGLILARLLVRAVRVLQTYSGTSKRRQEDVTASAPEPEPDTAERVASLGTLGYRQIGTTQTVLPIGVQYGRIMAATDEASYAIVVDAPQGVPVLAAIYSSWPDGTWIGTMHPSGDPHQRPGLELSVSSGSLEDAVAGHRAAIERLRLAHGHPRPIARMADVLALDADYRQRFGGRELRP
;
A
#
# COMPACT_ATOMS: atom_id res chain seq x y z
N MET A 1 -45.34 -30.71 6.16
CA MET A 1 -44.18 -30.23 5.40
C MET A 1 -43.04 -31.21 5.66
N SER A 2 -42.45 -31.85 4.64
CA SER A 2 -41.43 -32.89 4.85
C SER A 2 -40.11 -32.28 5.32
N VAL A 3 -39.33 -33.05 6.10
CA VAL A 3 -38.00 -32.66 6.62
C VAL A 3 -37.07 -32.21 5.48
N GLU A 4 -37.17 -32.85 4.32
CA GLU A 4 -36.41 -32.47 3.11
C GLU A 4 -36.72 -31.05 2.61
N ARG A 5 -37.99 -30.62 2.67
CA ARG A 5 -38.37 -29.25 2.28
C ARG A 5 -37.86 -28.20 3.28
N LEU A 6 -37.80 -28.54 4.56
CA LEU A 6 -37.22 -27.69 5.60
C LEU A 6 -35.70 -27.54 5.44
N ILE A 7 -35.00 -28.64 5.18
CA ILE A 7 -33.55 -28.62 4.90
C ILE A 7 -33.27 -27.83 3.61
N GLY A 8 -34.04 -28.07 2.55
CA GLY A 8 -33.89 -27.36 1.28
C GLY A 8 -34.11 -25.85 1.41
N ALA A 9 -35.15 -25.42 2.15
CA ALA A 9 -35.41 -24.01 2.42
C ALA A 9 -34.32 -23.37 3.29
N GLY A 10 -33.82 -24.10 4.29
CA GLY A 10 -32.71 -23.65 5.13
C GLY A 10 -31.41 -23.46 4.35
N LEU A 11 -31.08 -24.41 3.46
CA LEU A 11 -29.90 -24.31 2.60
C LEU A 11 -30.00 -23.11 1.66
N LEU A 12 -31.15 -22.92 1.02
CA LEU A 12 -31.41 -21.77 0.13
C LEU A 12 -31.27 -20.44 0.86
N ALA A 13 -31.78 -20.33 2.09
CA ALA A 13 -31.64 -19.13 2.91
C ALA A 13 -30.17 -18.86 3.27
N VAL A 14 -29.41 -19.88 3.66
CA VAL A 14 -27.98 -19.75 3.99
C VAL A 14 -27.17 -19.37 2.75
N THR A 15 -27.37 -20.04 1.61
CA THR A 15 -26.70 -19.72 0.35
C THR A 15 -27.04 -18.30 -0.12
N GLY A 16 -28.31 -17.89 -0.03
CA GLY A 16 -28.74 -16.53 -0.35
C GLY A 16 -28.06 -15.48 0.54
N LEU A 17 -27.95 -15.75 1.85
CA LEU A 17 -27.26 -14.87 2.79
C LEU A 17 -25.75 -14.76 2.49
N ILE A 18 -25.10 -15.89 2.16
CA ILE A 18 -23.68 -15.91 1.77
C ILE A 18 -23.48 -15.12 0.49
N LEU A 19 -24.29 -15.36 -0.54
CA LEU A 19 -24.22 -14.64 -1.82
C LEU A 19 -24.43 -13.13 -1.63
N ALA A 20 -25.41 -12.71 -0.82
CA ALA A 20 -25.63 -11.31 -0.52
C ALA A 20 -24.40 -10.66 0.15
N ARG A 21 -23.79 -11.33 1.12
CA ARG A 21 -22.56 -10.85 1.79
C ARG A 21 -21.38 -10.75 0.81
N LEU A 22 -21.20 -11.75 -0.05
CA LEU A 22 -20.15 -11.74 -1.06
C LEU A 22 -20.36 -10.63 -2.10
N LEU A 23 -21.61 -10.40 -2.52
CA LEU A 23 -21.94 -9.34 -3.49
C LEU A 23 -21.64 -7.94 -2.92
N VAL A 24 -22.02 -7.67 -1.67
CA VAL A 24 -21.68 -6.40 -0.98
C VAL A 24 -20.17 -6.21 -0.91
N ARG A 25 -19.41 -7.27 -0.59
CA ARG A 25 -17.94 -7.21 -0.56
C ARG A 25 -17.36 -6.92 -1.95
N ALA A 26 -17.86 -7.58 -2.99
CA ALA A 26 -17.44 -7.38 -4.37
C ALA A 26 -17.72 -5.95 -4.87
N VAL A 27 -18.89 -5.39 -4.54
CA VAL A 27 -19.23 -3.99 -4.87
C VAL A 27 -18.30 -3.01 -4.16
N ARG A 28 -18.00 -3.22 -2.87
CA ARG A 28 -17.07 -2.35 -2.12
C ARG A 28 -15.65 -2.42 -2.70
N VAL A 29 -15.18 -3.61 -3.05
CA VAL A 29 -13.91 -3.83 -3.77
C VAL A 29 -13.92 -3.04 -5.08
N LEU A 30 -14.94 -3.21 -5.93
CA LEU A 30 -15.05 -2.48 -7.20
C LEU A 30 -15.08 -0.95 -7.01
N GLN A 31 -15.80 -0.45 -6.02
CA GLN A 31 -15.85 0.99 -5.70
C GLN A 31 -14.49 1.50 -5.24
N THR A 32 -13.83 0.80 -4.31
CA THR A 32 -12.47 1.09 -3.87
C THR A 32 -11.50 1.08 -5.04
N TYR A 33 -11.71 0.29 -6.09
CA TYR A 33 -10.82 0.29 -7.25
C TYR A 33 -11.25 1.22 -8.40
N SER A 34 -12.49 1.70 -8.38
CA SER A 34 -12.99 2.68 -9.34
C SER A 34 -12.39 4.08 -9.07
N GLY A 35 -11.75 4.66 -10.08
CA GLY A 35 -11.20 6.02 -9.97
C GLY A 35 -9.87 6.15 -9.24
N THR A 36 -9.15 5.06 -8.99
CA THR A 36 -7.79 5.06 -8.40
C THR A 36 -6.83 5.98 -9.17
N SER A 37 -6.97 6.08 -10.49
CA SER A 37 -6.22 7.01 -11.33
C SER A 37 -6.49 8.50 -11.04
N LYS A 38 -7.60 8.84 -10.38
CA LYS A 38 -8.02 10.22 -10.07
C LYS A 38 -7.82 10.62 -8.61
N ARG A 39 -7.66 9.68 -7.66
CA ARG A 39 -7.59 9.96 -6.22
C ARG A 39 -6.20 10.38 -5.80
N ARG A 40 -5.98 11.63 -5.40
CA ARG A 40 -4.63 12.11 -5.03
C ARG A 40 -4.32 11.85 -3.56
N GLN A 41 -3.03 11.64 -3.28
CA GLN A 41 -2.53 11.78 -1.92
C GLN A 41 -2.42 13.28 -1.61
N GLU A 42 -2.89 13.66 -0.43
CA GLU A 42 -2.79 15.03 0.08
C GLU A 42 -1.94 15.03 1.34
N ASP A 43 -1.01 15.97 1.47
CA ASP A 43 -0.24 16.17 2.70
C ASP A 43 -1.15 16.74 3.79
N VAL A 44 -1.29 15.99 4.87
CA VAL A 44 -2.05 16.34 6.06
C VAL A 44 -1.20 16.24 7.32
N THR A 45 0.13 16.39 7.19
CA THR A 45 1.07 16.24 8.29
C THR A 45 0.69 17.07 9.52
N ALA A 46 0.14 18.27 9.32
CA ALA A 46 -0.24 19.18 10.40
C ALA A 46 -1.58 18.84 11.08
N SER A 47 -2.42 18.01 10.46
CA SER A 47 -3.80 17.75 10.92
C SER A 47 -4.17 16.27 11.02
N ALA A 48 -3.22 15.38 10.70
CA ALA A 48 -3.43 13.94 10.77
C ALA A 48 -3.70 13.51 12.23
N PRO A 49 -4.64 12.59 12.45
CA PRO A 49 -4.85 12.01 13.78
C PRO A 49 -3.61 11.25 14.24
N GLU A 50 -3.53 10.95 15.54
CA GLU A 50 -2.55 10.00 16.04
C GLU A 50 -2.75 8.62 15.39
N PRO A 51 -1.67 7.90 15.04
CA PRO A 51 -1.79 6.56 14.48
C PRO A 51 -2.30 5.58 15.54
N GLU A 52 -3.07 4.59 15.09
CA GLU A 52 -3.43 3.42 15.91
C GLU A 52 -2.15 2.71 16.43
N PRO A 53 -2.21 2.01 17.58
CA PRO A 53 -1.04 1.41 18.23
C PRO A 53 -0.19 0.51 17.30
N ASP A 54 -0.83 -0.38 16.54
CA ASP A 54 -0.14 -1.29 15.61
C ASP A 54 0.60 -0.51 14.50
N THR A 55 0.01 0.61 14.06
CA THR A 55 0.65 1.49 13.08
C THR A 55 1.83 2.24 13.70
N ALA A 56 1.68 2.71 14.93
CA ALA A 56 2.75 3.38 15.67
C ALA A 56 3.95 2.44 15.89
N GLU A 57 3.69 1.18 16.27
CA GLU A 57 4.72 0.14 16.40
C GLU A 57 5.43 -0.13 15.06
N ARG A 58 4.66 -0.19 13.97
CA ARG A 58 5.19 -0.39 12.62
C ARG A 58 6.08 0.77 12.16
N VAL A 59 5.67 2.01 12.44
CA VAL A 59 6.47 3.22 12.20
C VAL A 59 7.75 3.20 13.03
N ALA A 60 7.67 2.83 14.31
CA ALA A 60 8.84 2.70 15.17
C ALA A 60 9.82 1.62 14.66
N SER A 61 9.30 0.49 14.16
CA SER A 61 10.10 -0.58 13.56
C SER A 61 10.82 -0.14 12.28
N LEU A 62 10.19 0.66 11.42
CA LEU A 62 10.90 1.29 10.29
C LEU A 62 11.96 2.29 10.78
N GLY A 63 11.68 2.99 11.88
CA GLY A 63 12.62 3.86 12.58
C GLY A 63 13.95 3.17 12.90
N THR A 64 13.90 1.97 13.50
CA THR A 64 15.10 1.19 13.83
C THR A 64 15.84 0.68 12.59
N LEU A 65 15.16 0.57 11.45
CA LEU A 65 15.73 0.13 10.17
C LEU A 65 16.32 1.29 9.33
N GLY A 66 16.41 2.50 9.89
CA GLY A 66 17.01 3.66 9.25
C GLY A 66 16.05 4.47 8.40
N TYR A 67 14.77 4.52 8.78
CA TYR A 67 13.78 5.43 8.20
C TYR A 67 13.40 6.53 9.19
N ARG A 68 13.15 7.73 8.69
CA ARG A 68 12.65 8.88 9.48
C ARG A 68 11.31 9.34 8.95
N GLN A 69 10.39 9.73 9.83
CA GLN A 69 9.08 10.20 9.39
C GLN A 69 9.25 11.58 8.74
N ILE A 70 8.69 11.74 7.54
CA ILE A 70 8.72 12.99 6.78
C ILE A 70 7.35 13.64 6.61
N GLY A 71 6.29 12.93 7.00
CA GLY A 71 4.95 13.48 7.13
C GLY A 71 3.85 12.42 7.07
N THR A 72 2.62 12.87 6.86
CA THR A 72 1.44 12.01 6.70
C THR A 72 0.65 12.44 5.48
N THR A 73 0.19 11.45 4.71
CA THR A 73 -0.75 11.67 3.60
C THR A 73 -2.15 11.18 3.96
N GLN A 74 -3.17 11.73 3.31
CA GLN A 74 -4.49 11.14 3.27
C GLN A 74 -4.87 10.76 1.84
N THR A 75 -5.66 9.70 1.71
CA THR A 75 -6.36 9.32 0.49
C THR A 75 -7.83 9.11 0.81
N VAL A 76 -8.71 9.84 0.11
CA VAL A 76 -10.16 9.67 0.25
C VAL A 76 -10.62 8.48 -0.58
N LEU A 77 -11.08 7.43 0.08
CA LEU A 77 -11.70 6.25 -0.53
C LEU A 77 -13.23 6.32 -0.37
N PRO A 78 -14.01 5.62 -1.23
CA PRO A 78 -15.47 5.54 -1.06
C PRO A 78 -15.91 4.96 0.30
N ILE A 79 -15.01 4.23 0.96
CA ILE A 79 -15.21 3.59 2.25
C ILE A 79 -14.73 4.43 3.44
N GLY A 80 -14.12 5.59 3.20
CA GLY A 80 -13.57 6.46 4.25
C GLY A 80 -12.24 7.09 3.87
N VAL A 81 -11.67 7.85 4.81
CA VAL A 81 -10.32 8.42 4.66
C VAL A 81 -9.29 7.40 5.12
N GLN A 82 -8.25 7.20 4.33
CA GLN A 82 -7.10 6.37 4.69
C GLN A 82 -5.88 7.27 4.88
N TYR A 83 -5.24 7.16 6.04
CA TYR A 83 -4.01 7.87 6.34
C TYR A 83 -2.80 6.99 6.06
N GLY A 84 -1.74 7.60 5.54
CA GLY A 84 -0.46 6.95 5.24
C GLY A 84 0.69 7.70 5.86
N ARG A 85 1.42 7.08 6.79
CA ARG A 85 2.62 7.64 7.41
C ARG A 85 3.78 7.46 6.45
N ILE A 86 4.41 8.57 6.07
CA ILE A 86 5.47 8.57 5.08
C ILE A 86 6.82 8.67 5.77
N MET A 87 7.68 7.74 5.42
CA MET A 87 8.97 7.54 6.04
C MET A 87 10.05 7.56 4.96
N ALA A 88 11.06 8.39 5.08
CA ALA A 88 12.19 8.42 4.14
C ALA A 88 13.37 7.64 4.73
N ALA A 89 14.05 6.84 3.92
CA ALA A 89 15.32 6.23 4.32
C ALA A 89 16.37 7.33 4.56
N THR A 90 17.30 7.10 5.48
CA THR A 90 18.36 8.07 5.82
C THR A 90 19.35 8.33 4.67
N ASP A 91 19.49 7.38 3.75
CA ASP A 91 20.29 7.52 2.52
C ASP A 91 19.50 8.18 1.37
N GLU A 92 18.24 8.55 1.63
CA GLU A 92 17.31 9.18 0.69
C GLU A 92 16.99 8.34 -0.56
N ALA A 93 17.39 7.05 -0.59
CA ALA A 93 17.25 6.19 -1.76
C ALA A 93 15.84 5.60 -1.91
N SER A 94 15.08 5.53 -0.82
CA SER A 94 13.73 4.97 -0.78
C SER A 94 12.84 5.70 0.22
N TYR A 95 11.53 5.51 0.08
CA TYR A 95 10.56 5.87 1.10
C TYR A 95 9.63 4.70 1.38
N ALA A 96 9.07 4.65 2.58
CA ALA A 96 8.03 3.73 2.95
C ALA A 96 6.74 4.49 3.27
N ILE A 97 5.61 3.91 2.91
CA ILE A 97 4.28 4.32 3.38
C ILE A 97 3.75 3.22 4.31
N VAL A 98 3.42 3.60 5.54
CA VAL A 98 2.69 2.74 6.49
C VAL A 98 1.25 3.17 6.50
N VAL A 99 0.36 2.26 6.14
CA VAL A 99 -1.05 2.56 5.96
C VAL A 99 -1.82 2.22 7.23
N ASP A 100 -2.55 3.19 7.77
CA ASP A 100 -3.38 2.99 8.95
C ASP A 100 -4.41 1.88 8.65
N ALA A 101 -4.46 0.85 9.52
CA ALA A 101 -5.31 -0.32 9.35
C ALA A 101 -6.33 -0.43 10.50
N PRO A 102 -7.56 -0.90 10.22
CA PRO A 102 -8.52 -1.24 11.29
C PRO A 102 -7.99 -2.35 12.19
N GLN A 103 -8.50 -2.41 13.42
CA GLN A 103 -8.15 -3.47 14.38
C GLN A 103 -8.31 -4.88 13.79
N GLY A 104 -7.29 -5.72 13.99
CA GLY A 104 -7.25 -7.10 13.49
C GLY A 104 -6.89 -7.25 12.01
N VAL A 105 -6.63 -6.14 11.30
CA VAL A 105 -6.07 -6.16 9.95
C VAL A 105 -4.57 -5.88 10.05
N PRO A 106 -3.70 -6.73 9.46
CA PRO A 106 -2.27 -6.49 9.46
C PRO A 106 -1.92 -5.12 8.86
N VAL A 107 -1.12 -4.33 9.59
CA VAL A 107 -0.61 -3.05 9.11
C VAL A 107 0.36 -3.28 7.95
N LEU A 108 0.09 -2.61 6.83
CA LEU A 108 0.89 -2.71 5.62
C LEU A 108 1.97 -1.64 5.62
N ALA A 109 3.18 -2.03 5.20
CA ALA A 109 4.20 -1.09 4.76
C ALA A 109 4.53 -1.38 3.29
N ALA A 110 4.60 -0.35 2.48
CA ALA A 110 5.11 -0.44 1.11
C ALA A 110 6.31 0.49 0.95
N ILE A 111 7.43 -0.08 0.49
CA ILE A 111 8.73 0.59 0.33
C ILE A 111 8.94 0.82 -1.16
N TYR A 112 9.29 2.03 -1.57
CA TYR A 112 9.41 2.42 -2.96
C TYR A 112 10.72 3.16 -3.25
N SER A 113 11.24 2.92 -4.46
CA SER A 113 12.32 3.67 -5.08
C SER A 113 12.00 3.91 -6.55
N SER A 114 12.53 5.01 -7.08
CA SER A 114 12.37 5.37 -8.50
C SER A 114 13.66 5.95 -9.06
N TRP A 115 13.86 5.83 -10.36
CA TRP A 115 15.03 6.35 -11.08
C TRP A 115 14.63 7.46 -12.06
N PRO A 116 15.57 8.34 -12.45
CA PRO A 116 15.30 9.42 -13.42
C PRO A 116 14.76 8.95 -14.78
N ASP A 117 15.08 7.72 -15.18
CA ASP A 117 14.62 7.12 -16.44
C ASP A 117 13.17 6.58 -16.37
N GLY A 118 12.55 6.64 -15.19
CA GLY A 118 11.19 6.15 -14.96
C GLY A 118 11.12 4.66 -14.62
N THR A 119 12.23 4.03 -14.24
CA THR A 119 12.24 2.73 -13.56
C THR A 119 11.76 2.89 -12.12
N TRP A 120 10.92 1.96 -11.66
CA TRP A 120 10.30 1.98 -10.33
C TRP A 120 10.32 0.59 -9.73
N ILE A 121 10.61 0.52 -8.43
CA ILE A 121 10.44 -0.70 -7.64
C ILE A 121 9.60 -0.43 -6.39
N GLY A 122 8.84 -1.44 -6.00
CA GLY A 122 8.07 -1.46 -4.77
C GLY A 122 8.21 -2.80 -4.05
N THR A 123 8.25 -2.77 -2.72
CA THR A 123 8.22 -3.96 -1.87
C THR A 123 7.18 -3.78 -0.78
N MET A 124 6.15 -4.61 -0.79
CA MET A 124 5.05 -4.59 0.18
C MET A 124 5.26 -5.66 1.26
N HIS A 125 4.89 -5.35 2.50
CA HIS A 125 4.93 -6.28 3.63
C HIS A 125 3.71 -6.08 4.54
N PRO A 126 3.11 -7.17 5.09
CA PRO A 126 3.40 -8.59 4.79
C PRO A 126 2.66 -9.11 3.55
N SER A 127 1.76 -8.31 2.98
CA SER A 127 0.94 -8.68 1.83
C SER A 127 0.85 -7.55 0.82
N GLY A 128 0.43 -7.88 -0.40
CA GLY A 128 0.32 -6.98 -1.53
C GLY A 128 0.00 -7.76 -2.80
N ASP A 129 -0.12 -7.04 -3.92
CA ASP A 129 -0.26 -7.64 -5.24
C ASP A 129 1.08 -7.49 -5.99
N PRO A 130 1.89 -8.56 -6.12
CA PRO A 130 3.12 -8.49 -6.89
C PRO A 130 2.79 -8.28 -8.37
N HIS A 131 3.46 -7.32 -8.99
CA HIS A 131 3.15 -6.93 -10.37
C HIS A 131 4.41 -6.47 -11.09
N GLN A 132 4.64 -7.00 -12.28
CA GLN A 132 5.78 -6.63 -13.11
C GLN A 132 5.31 -6.18 -14.49
N ARG A 133 5.85 -5.05 -14.96
CA ARG A 133 5.68 -4.55 -16.32
C ARG A 133 6.86 -3.65 -16.69
N PRO A 134 7.01 -3.22 -17.96
CA PRO A 134 8.08 -2.32 -18.35
C PRO A 134 8.12 -1.05 -17.45
N GLY A 135 9.26 -0.84 -16.78
CA GLY A 135 9.50 0.29 -15.88
C GLY A 135 8.93 0.15 -14.45
N LEU A 136 8.24 -0.94 -14.10
CA LEU A 136 7.66 -1.13 -12.76
C LEU A 136 7.80 -2.58 -12.28
N GLU A 137 8.42 -2.77 -11.12
CA GLU A 137 8.52 -4.05 -10.42
C GLU A 137 7.99 -3.92 -8.99
N LEU A 138 6.86 -4.57 -8.71
CA LEU A 138 6.26 -4.67 -7.39
C LEU A 138 6.43 -6.08 -6.86
N SER A 139 6.94 -6.16 -5.65
CA SER A 139 7.26 -7.40 -4.95
C SER A 139 6.55 -7.44 -3.59
N VAL A 140 6.38 -8.64 -3.05
CA VAL A 140 5.82 -8.85 -1.72
C VAL A 140 6.81 -9.66 -0.90
N SER A 141 7.05 -9.24 0.33
CA SER A 141 7.79 -10.02 1.32
C SER A 141 6.84 -10.42 2.44
N SER A 142 6.63 -11.72 2.62
CA SER A 142 5.79 -12.28 3.68
C SER A 142 6.58 -12.63 4.95
N GLY A 143 7.90 -12.41 4.96
CA GLY A 143 8.80 -12.69 6.07
C GLY A 143 8.75 -11.61 7.15
N SER A 144 9.90 -11.19 7.67
CA SER A 144 9.96 -10.03 8.57
C SER A 144 9.97 -8.70 7.80
N LEU A 145 9.66 -7.60 8.48
CA LEU A 145 9.82 -6.26 7.91
C LEU A 145 11.29 -5.95 7.61
N GLU A 146 12.21 -6.47 8.42
CA GLU A 146 13.65 -6.34 8.20
C GLU A 146 14.07 -7.02 6.89
N ASP A 147 13.57 -8.23 6.61
CA ASP A 147 13.82 -8.92 5.35
C ASP A 147 13.27 -8.14 4.15
N ALA A 148 12.09 -7.53 4.31
CA ALA A 148 11.49 -6.69 3.27
C ALA A 148 12.38 -5.47 2.96
N VAL A 149 12.87 -4.77 4.00
CA VAL A 149 13.77 -3.62 3.84
C VAL A 149 15.12 -4.04 3.24
N ALA A 150 15.72 -5.12 3.74
CA ALA A 150 16.98 -5.64 3.24
C ALA A 150 16.87 -6.08 1.77
N GLY A 151 15.79 -6.79 1.43
CA GLY A 151 15.50 -7.21 0.06
C GLY A 151 15.30 -6.01 -0.88
N HIS A 152 14.59 -4.97 -0.43
CA HIS A 152 14.40 -3.75 -1.20
C HIS A 152 15.73 -3.02 -1.45
N ARG A 153 16.58 -2.86 -0.42
CA ARG A 153 17.92 -2.27 -0.55
C ARG A 153 18.82 -3.06 -1.50
N ALA A 154 18.77 -4.40 -1.43
CA ALA A 154 19.50 -5.25 -2.36
C ALA A 154 19.01 -5.08 -3.82
N ALA A 155 17.71 -4.86 -4.02
CA ALA A 155 17.16 -4.55 -5.34
C ALA A 155 17.64 -3.18 -5.87
N ILE A 156 17.70 -2.16 -5.00
CA ILE A 156 18.28 -0.85 -5.35
C ILE A 156 19.73 -1.01 -5.84
N GLU A 157 20.58 -1.70 -5.07
CA GLU A 157 22.00 -1.87 -5.44
C GLU A 157 22.17 -2.63 -6.76
N ARG A 158 21.35 -3.66 -7.00
CA ARG A 158 21.34 -4.39 -8.27
C ARG A 158 20.99 -3.46 -9.44
N LEU A 159 19.97 -2.64 -9.29
CA LEU A 159 19.49 -1.72 -10.34
C LEU A 159 20.40 -0.52 -10.53
N ARG A 160 21.17 -0.15 -9.51
CA ARG A 160 22.11 0.98 -9.56
C ARG A 160 23.14 0.84 -10.67
N LEU A 161 23.54 -0.38 -11.01
CA LEU A 161 24.47 -0.67 -12.10
C LEU A 161 23.91 -0.29 -13.48
N ALA A 162 22.60 -0.40 -13.68
CA ALA A 162 21.96 -0.15 -14.97
C ALA A 162 21.35 1.26 -15.07
N HIS A 163 20.79 1.76 -13.97
CA HIS A 163 19.96 2.97 -13.96
C HIS A 163 20.61 4.16 -13.22
N GLY A 164 21.78 3.95 -12.60
CA GLY A 164 22.43 4.93 -11.74
C GLY A 164 21.74 5.07 -10.37
N HIS A 165 21.88 6.22 -9.73
CA HIS A 165 21.29 6.45 -8.41
C HIS A 165 19.77 6.66 -8.48
N PRO A 166 18.99 6.14 -7.51
CA PRO A 166 17.58 6.48 -7.40
C PRO A 166 17.40 7.98 -7.12
N ARG A 167 16.20 8.49 -7.43
CA ARG A 167 15.82 9.87 -7.14
C ARG A 167 15.81 10.08 -5.61
N PRO A 168 16.45 11.15 -5.11
CA PRO A 168 16.52 11.39 -3.67
C PRO A 168 15.15 11.75 -3.10
N ILE A 169 14.86 11.25 -1.89
CA ILE A 169 13.63 11.51 -1.15
C ILE A 169 13.98 12.04 0.24
N ALA A 170 13.93 13.36 0.41
CA ALA A 170 14.28 14.01 1.67
C ALA A 170 13.07 14.53 2.45
N ARG A 171 11.98 14.87 1.76
CA ARG A 171 10.80 15.56 2.30
C ARG A 171 9.52 15.15 1.59
N MET A 172 8.38 15.52 2.17
CA MET A 172 7.05 15.18 1.64
C MET A 172 6.83 15.60 0.19
N ALA A 173 7.33 16.78 -0.19
CA ALA A 173 7.21 17.29 -1.55
C ALA A 173 7.86 16.37 -2.60
N ASP A 174 8.92 15.66 -2.24
CA ASP A 174 9.59 14.73 -3.15
C ASP A 174 8.70 13.49 -3.35
N VAL A 175 8.09 12.98 -2.28
CA VAL A 175 7.14 11.85 -2.34
C VAL A 175 5.91 12.20 -3.16
N LEU A 176 5.33 13.39 -2.99
CA LEU A 176 4.18 13.83 -3.78
C LEU A 176 4.53 14.01 -5.27
N ALA A 177 5.74 14.47 -5.58
CA ALA A 177 6.22 14.56 -6.96
C ALA A 177 6.40 13.16 -7.58
N LEU A 178 6.89 12.20 -6.78
CA LEU A 178 6.97 10.80 -7.16
C LEU A 178 5.58 10.19 -7.38
N ASP A 179 4.62 10.35 -6.46
CA ASP A 179 3.24 9.86 -6.61
C ASP A 179 2.59 10.42 -7.89
N ALA A 180 2.82 11.71 -8.21
CA ALA A 180 2.34 12.31 -9.44
C ALA A 180 2.94 11.66 -10.71
N ASP A 181 4.26 11.45 -10.74
CA ASP A 181 4.96 10.78 -11.84
C ASP A 181 4.52 9.32 -12.00
N TYR A 182 4.41 8.60 -10.88
CA TYR A 182 3.88 7.24 -10.84
C TYR A 182 2.50 7.19 -11.49
N ARG A 183 1.57 8.05 -11.08
CA ARG A 183 0.21 8.07 -11.65
C ARG A 183 0.19 8.36 -13.13
N GLN A 184 1.03 9.28 -13.59
CA GLN A 184 1.12 9.63 -15.00
C GLN A 184 1.58 8.44 -15.85
N ARG A 185 2.58 7.67 -15.38
CA ARG A 185 3.16 6.53 -16.10
C ARG A 185 2.32 5.27 -15.97
N PHE A 186 1.80 5.04 -14.78
CA PHE A 186 1.32 3.74 -14.33
C PHE A 186 -0.18 3.71 -14.03
N GLY A 187 -0.83 4.87 -14.02
CA GLY A 187 -2.29 5.00 -13.86
C GLY A 187 -2.79 4.77 -12.43
N GLY A 188 -1.92 4.81 -11.42
CA GLY A 188 -2.31 4.60 -10.01
C GLY A 188 -2.78 3.17 -9.71
N ARG A 189 -2.22 2.18 -10.40
CA ARG A 189 -2.73 0.78 -10.39
C ARG A 189 -2.31 -0.07 -9.19
N GLU A 190 -1.41 0.40 -8.32
CA GLU A 190 -1.05 -0.27 -7.04
C GLU A 190 -2.25 -0.54 -6.12
N LEU A 191 -3.34 0.18 -6.33
CA LEU A 191 -4.63 -0.12 -5.71
C LEU A 191 -5.42 -1.03 -6.65
N ARG A 192 -5.00 -2.27 -6.91
CA ARG A 192 -5.84 -3.32 -7.52
C ARG A 192 -5.66 -4.60 -6.72
N PRO A 193 -6.71 -5.43 -6.57
CA PRO A 193 -6.63 -6.70 -5.87
C PRO A 193 -6.02 -7.78 -6.75
#